data_AF-A0A4Y9ZTU9-F1
#
_entry.id   AF-A0A4Y9ZTU9-F1
#
_cell.length_a   1.000
_cell.length_b   1.000
_cell.length_c   1.000
_cell.angle_alpha   90.00
_cell.angle_beta   90.00
_cell.angle_gamma   90.00
#
_symmetry.space_group_name_H-M   'P 1'
#
loop_
_entity.id
_entity.type
_entity.pdbx_description
1 polymer ?
#
loop_
_entity_poly.entity_id
_entity_poly.type
_entity_poly.pdbx_seq_one_letter_code
_entity_poly.pdbx_strand_id
1 'polypeptide(L)'
;MARPSSHVNNSFFAAIFAVCLSSFLPIGHAQSISTNTPVPPLQWLNLTNLLHGSGPPPLKDASIGYDPDSRSLLIFGGESQGGFPQSQTYLLNLNTLIWSTPTPPDGLTNTPPPRSAAIGGSDFAASYRHGHVVIGGKDANGQSLSDVWEFDYVNHFWTQVGIPPGGPSRWSASGGIDVTVAFDPTGLPTPNNTFYLAGGVGTNGPAAVSDTWVMKITGTLSSNLANDVSASWTHQPIGSYPAVAGDGGTVIGQQVVAIGGCENTTSVTASCAQQGSWVFNFGRGSSIAPGPCAAPRIGPAVVANMNGASQNFQNQVLVMLGLFNTSLWQDGGNSQKGEVDVLDLQGGSWARVMPAGDPGSGGNPAFPSPREGAAAVSSGTSLVGPSGGYSDTIVFGGRDASGNYLNELWVLRSYNASVSSSGQHWSGFGNGQLQSGAGASGSGVSVQYLTSCVSAIKQPGANRLLSAPILLSAPIPICRSL
;
A
#
# COMPACT_ATOMS: atom_id res chain seq x y z
N MET A 1 13.45 78.47 50.92
CA MET A 1 12.07 79.02 50.90
C MET A 1 11.25 78.21 49.93
N ALA A 2 10.03 77.85 50.34
CA ALA A 2 8.94 77.18 49.61
C ALA A 2 9.11 75.69 49.17
N ARG A 3 8.29 74.85 49.79
CA ARG A 3 7.77 73.51 49.40
C ARG A 3 6.41 73.73 48.65
N PRO A 4 5.62 72.71 48.18
CA PRO A 4 5.87 71.32 47.73
C PRO A 4 4.94 70.85 46.54
N SER A 5 4.84 69.51 46.35
CA SER A 5 3.83 68.68 45.64
C SER A 5 4.24 68.16 44.25
N SER A 6 4.08 66.89 43.88
CA SER A 6 3.00 65.94 44.17
C SER A 6 3.46 64.46 44.13
N HIS A 7 2.69 63.60 44.81
CA HIS A 7 2.77 62.14 44.89
C HIS A 7 2.25 61.44 43.62
N VAL A 8 2.78 60.25 43.27
CA VAL A 8 1.99 59.04 42.93
C VAL A 8 2.79 57.77 43.26
N ASN A 9 2.15 56.86 44.01
CA ASN A 9 2.56 55.50 44.36
C ASN A 9 2.43 54.53 43.17
N ASN A 10 3.40 53.64 42.96
CA ASN A 10 3.24 52.43 42.15
C ASN A 10 3.13 51.21 43.08
N SER A 11 1.93 50.64 43.15
CA SER A 11 1.65 49.40 43.86
C SER A 11 1.74 48.20 42.91
N PHE A 12 2.46 47.19 43.39
CA PHE A 12 2.61 45.84 42.85
C PHE A 12 1.28 45.15 42.54
N PHE A 13 1.19 44.48 41.38
CA PHE A 13 0.26 43.38 41.15
C PHE A 13 1.04 42.17 40.64
N ALA A 14 1.05 41.10 41.44
CA ALA A 14 1.54 39.78 41.06
C ALA A 14 0.38 38.99 40.44
N ALA A 15 0.54 38.51 39.21
CA ALA A 15 -0.41 37.62 38.55
C ALA A 15 0.07 36.17 38.67
N ILE A 16 -0.73 35.34 39.34
CA ILE A 16 -0.57 33.88 39.43
C ILE A 16 -1.14 33.27 38.15
N PHE A 17 -0.31 32.60 37.36
CA PHE A 17 -0.76 31.80 36.21
C PHE A 17 -0.86 30.33 36.62
N ALA A 18 -2.09 29.82 36.71
CA ALA A 18 -2.36 28.39 36.83
C ALA A 18 -2.33 27.76 35.43
N VAL A 19 -1.36 26.89 35.17
CA VAL A 19 -1.29 26.12 33.93
C VAL A 19 -2.11 24.84 34.10
N CYS A 20 -3.30 24.81 33.51
CA CYS A 20 -4.04 23.57 33.30
C CYS A 20 -3.39 22.78 32.16
N LEU A 21 -2.65 21.72 32.49
CA LEU A 21 -2.26 20.68 31.54
C LEU A 21 -3.53 19.95 31.09
N SER A 22 -4.03 20.30 29.91
CA SER A 22 -5.04 19.52 29.20
C SER A 22 -4.33 18.50 28.32
N SER A 23 -4.51 17.23 28.65
CA SER A 23 -4.09 16.10 27.84
C SER A 23 -4.89 16.10 26.54
N PHE A 24 -4.32 16.65 25.46
CA PHE A 24 -4.91 16.53 24.13
C PHE A 24 -4.72 15.09 23.62
N LEU A 25 -5.74 14.26 23.80
CA LEU A 25 -5.94 13.11 22.92
C LEU A 25 -6.26 13.67 21.52
N PRO A 26 -5.55 13.28 20.45
CA PRO A 26 -5.90 13.69 19.10
C PRO A 26 -7.21 12.99 18.71
N ILE A 27 -8.33 13.68 18.84
CA ILE A 27 -9.57 13.30 18.17
C ILE A 27 -9.35 13.65 16.70
N GLY A 28 -8.87 12.69 15.90
CA GLY A 28 -8.79 12.84 14.46
C GLY A 28 -10.20 13.03 13.90
N HIS A 29 -10.55 14.25 13.50
CA HIS A 29 -11.77 14.49 12.76
C HIS A 29 -11.65 13.85 11.37
N ALA A 30 -12.68 13.10 10.96
CA ALA A 30 -12.76 12.60 9.58
C ALA A 30 -12.63 13.77 8.61
N GLN A 31 -11.75 13.62 7.62
CA GLN A 31 -11.56 14.67 6.61
C GLN A 31 -12.78 14.73 5.69
N SER A 32 -13.03 15.90 5.08
CA SER A 32 -13.99 15.98 3.98
C SER A 32 -13.41 15.25 2.75
N ILE A 33 -14.19 14.36 2.15
CA ILE A 33 -13.80 13.68 0.92
C ILE A 33 -13.68 14.67 -0.25
N SER A 34 -12.66 14.49 -1.06
CA SER A 34 -12.55 15.18 -2.35
C SER A 34 -13.46 14.52 -3.38
N THR A 35 -14.30 15.32 -4.00
CA THR A 35 -15.22 14.90 -5.08
C THR A 35 -14.78 15.39 -6.45
N ASN A 36 -13.61 16.05 -6.52
CA ASN A 36 -13.06 16.64 -7.74
C ASN A 36 -11.57 16.36 -7.93
N THR A 37 -10.94 15.51 -7.10
CA THR A 37 -9.57 15.03 -7.35
C THR A 37 -9.54 14.38 -8.72
N PRO A 38 -8.70 14.85 -9.66
CA PRO A 38 -8.63 14.25 -10.98
C PRO A 38 -8.18 12.79 -10.89
N VAL A 39 -8.87 11.89 -11.59
CA VAL A 39 -8.52 10.47 -11.71
C VAL A 39 -8.59 10.05 -13.19
N PRO A 40 -7.88 9.00 -13.61
CA PRO A 40 -8.14 8.40 -14.93
C PRO A 40 -9.53 7.74 -14.96
N PRO A 41 -10.18 7.62 -16.11
CA PRO A 41 -11.28 6.67 -16.25
C PRO A 41 -10.78 5.26 -15.93
N LEU A 42 -11.48 4.58 -15.02
CA LEU A 42 -11.06 3.29 -14.48
C LEU A 42 -12.04 2.18 -14.89
N GLN A 43 -11.50 1.01 -15.23
CA GLN A 43 -12.29 -0.19 -15.48
C GLN A 43 -11.61 -1.45 -14.94
N TRP A 44 -12.37 -2.30 -14.26
CA TRP A 44 -11.96 -3.67 -13.95
C TRP A 44 -12.20 -4.60 -15.13
N LEU A 45 -11.23 -5.46 -15.44
CA LEU A 45 -11.27 -6.48 -16.47
C LEU A 45 -10.81 -7.82 -15.87
N ASN A 46 -11.58 -8.89 -16.05
CA ASN A 46 -11.23 -10.21 -15.56
C ASN A 46 -10.44 -10.97 -16.64
N LEU A 47 -9.18 -11.31 -16.35
CA LEU A 47 -8.35 -12.08 -17.27
C LEU A 47 -8.34 -13.57 -16.98
N THR A 48 -8.89 -14.01 -15.84
CA THR A 48 -8.77 -15.40 -15.33
C THR A 48 -9.12 -16.45 -16.37
N ASN A 49 -10.21 -16.24 -17.12
CA ASN A 49 -10.69 -17.19 -18.14
C ASN A 49 -9.92 -17.11 -19.47
N LEU A 50 -8.98 -16.19 -19.60
CA LEU A 50 -8.10 -16.03 -20.77
C LEU A 50 -6.71 -16.62 -20.54
N LEU A 51 -6.41 -17.07 -19.32
CA LEU A 51 -5.11 -17.62 -18.97
C LEU A 51 -5.01 -19.10 -19.36
N HIS A 52 -3.82 -19.51 -19.79
CA HIS A 52 -3.50 -20.89 -20.14
C HIS A 52 -2.20 -21.35 -19.46
N GLY A 53 -1.89 -22.64 -19.54
CA GLY A 53 -0.71 -23.23 -18.92
C GLY A 53 -0.90 -23.52 -17.41
N SER A 54 0.19 -23.91 -16.75
CA SER A 54 0.19 -24.25 -15.33
C SER A 54 0.54 -23.03 -14.49
N GLY A 55 -0.48 -22.29 -14.06
CA GLY A 55 -0.31 -21.12 -13.20
C GLY A 55 -0.13 -21.47 -11.71
N PRO A 56 0.03 -20.44 -10.86
CA PRO A 56 0.11 -20.63 -9.42
C PRO A 56 -1.19 -21.22 -8.85
N PRO A 57 -1.12 -21.96 -7.73
CA PRO A 57 -2.30 -22.28 -6.95
C PRO A 57 -2.91 -21.00 -6.35
N PRO A 58 -4.07 -21.09 -5.68
CA PRO A 58 -4.59 -19.99 -4.90
C PRO A 58 -3.63 -19.56 -3.78
N LEU A 59 -3.29 -18.27 -3.76
CA LEU A 59 -2.27 -17.70 -2.89
C LEU A 59 -2.69 -16.34 -2.36
N LYS A 60 -2.30 -16.01 -1.13
CA LYS A 60 -2.25 -14.62 -0.63
C LYS A 60 -0.82 -14.24 -0.26
N ASP A 61 -0.55 -12.95 -0.15
CA ASP A 61 0.73 -12.36 0.25
C ASP A 61 1.92 -12.85 -0.59
N ALA A 62 1.67 -13.13 -1.88
CA ALA A 62 2.71 -13.46 -2.84
C ALA A 62 3.49 -12.22 -3.27
N SER A 63 4.74 -12.40 -3.65
CA SER A 63 5.50 -11.35 -4.31
C SER A 63 5.13 -11.31 -5.80
N ILE A 64 4.94 -10.10 -6.34
CA ILE A 64 4.61 -9.87 -7.74
C ILE A 64 5.62 -8.90 -8.35
N GLY A 65 6.04 -9.18 -9.59
CA GLY A 65 6.95 -8.34 -10.36
C GLY A 65 6.58 -8.36 -11.84
N TYR A 66 7.03 -7.35 -12.58
CA TYR A 66 6.81 -7.28 -14.01
C TYR A 66 8.10 -6.84 -14.71
N ASP A 67 8.54 -7.66 -15.66
CA ASP A 67 9.61 -7.32 -16.58
C ASP A 67 9.04 -6.79 -17.90
N PRO A 68 9.28 -5.51 -18.25
CA PRO A 68 8.83 -4.93 -19.50
C PRO A 68 9.54 -5.48 -20.74
N ASP A 69 10.78 -5.97 -20.63
CA ASP A 69 11.57 -6.44 -21.77
C ASP A 69 11.06 -7.80 -22.26
N SER A 70 10.90 -8.77 -21.33
CA SER A 70 10.32 -10.08 -21.67
C SER A 70 8.78 -10.11 -21.67
N ARG A 71 8.13 -9.02 -21.22
CA ARG A 71 6.67 -8.95 -20.98
C ARG A 71 6.19 -10.01 -19.97
N SER A 72 7.04 -10.39 -19.02
CA SER A 72 6.76 -11.45 -18.05
C SER A 72 6.28 -10.88 -16.73
N LEU A 73 5.11 -11.33 -16.27
CA LEU A 73 4.66 -11.15 -14.90
C LEU A 73 5.21 -12.31 -14.05
N LEU A 74 5.89 -11.99 -12.96
CA LEU A 74 6.40 -12.95 -11.99
C LEU A 74 5.48 -13.02 -10.78
N ILE A 75 5.17 -14.24 -10.34
CA ILE A 75 4.58 -14.53 -9.02
C ILE A 75 5.53 -15.45 -8.27
N PHE A 76 5.89 -15.09 -7.05
CA PHE A 76 6.75 -15.90 -6.20
C PHE A 76 6.21 -16.00 -4.78
N GLY A 77 6.31 -17.22 -4.24
CA GLY A 77 5.98 -17.51 -2.84
C GLY A 77 4.52 -17.26 -2.51
N GLY A 78 4.28 -16.60 -1.38
CA GLY A 78 2.94 -16.42 -0.83
C GLY A 78 2.50 -17.59 0.04
N GLU A 79 1.32 -17.48 0.63
CA GLU A 79 0.72 -18.46 1.50
C GLU A 79 -0.42 -19.17 0.77
N SER A 80 -0.44 -20.50 0.82
CA SER A 80 -1.53 -21.32 0.25
C SER A 80 -2.69 -21.49 1.23
N GLN A 81 -3.82 -22.03 0.76
CA GLN A 81 -5.04 -22.29 1.55
C GLN A 81 -4.79 -23.02 2.89
N GLY A 82 -3.75 -23.85 2.99
CA GLY A 82 -3.39 -24.56 4.22
C GLY A 82 -2.64 -23.71 5.25
N GLY A 83 -2.38 -22.42 4.97
CA GLY A 83 -1.56 -21.55 5.80
C GLY A 83 -0.05 -21.76 5.60
N PHE A 84 0.36 -22.46 4.53
CA PHE A 84 1.76 -22.79 4.27
C PHE A 84 2.39 -21.82 3.27
N PRO A 85 3.49 -21.14 3.62
CA PRO A 85 4.31 -20.41 2.67
C PRO A 85 4.81 -21.31 1.53
N GLN A 86 4.89 -20.77 0.33
CA GLN A 86 5.36 -21.43 -0.89
C GLN A 86 6.72 -20.87 -1.32
N SER A 87 7.44 -21.60 -2.16
CA SER A 87 8.75 -21.18 -2.73
C SER A 87 8.78 -21.20 -4.26
N GLN A 88 7.65 -21.51 -4.90
CA GLN A 88 7.59 -21.66 -6.34
C GLN A 88 7.53 -20.29 -7.03
N THR A 89 8.21 -20.19 -8.16
CA THR A 89 8.14 -19.05 -9.07
C THR A 89 7.33 -19.44 -10.30
N TYR A 90 6.41 -18.56 -10.70
CA TYR A 90 5.61 -18.69 -11.91
C TYR A 90 5.80 -17.45 -12.77
N LEU A 91 5.89 -17.65 -14.08
CA LEU A 91 6.02 -16.60 -15.08
C LEU A 91 4.81 -16.63 -16.01
N LEU A 92 4.09 -15.52 -16.13
CA LEU A 92 3.03 -15.33 -17.10
C LEU A 92 3.53 -14.41 -18.20
N ASN A 93 3.60 -14.92 -19.43
CA ASN A 93 3.86 -14.06 -20.57
C ASN A 93 2.58 -13.26 -20.90
N LEU A 94 2.63 -11.94 -20.78
CA LEU A 94 1.44 -11.09 -20.94
C LEU A 94 1.06 -10.83 -22.40
N ASN A 95 1.88 -11.25 -23.38
CA ASN A 95 1.47 -11.27 -24.79
C ASN A 95 0.60 -12.49 -25.10
N THR A 96 1.02 -13.67 -24.62
CA THR A 96 0.35 -14.94 -24.94
C THR A 96 -0.68 -15.37 -23.90
N LEU A 97 -0.63 -14.79 -22.70
CA LEU A 97 -1.40 -15.18 -21.52
C LEU A 97 -1.17 -16.65 -21.10
N ILE A 98 0.05 -17.15 -21.30
CA ILE A 98 0.46 -18.50 -20.94
C ILE A 98 1.39 -18.48 -19.73
N TRP A 99 1.02 -19.23 -18.69
CA TRP A 99 1.87 -19.52 -17.53
C TRP A 99 2.94 -20.55 -17.86
N SER A 100 4.12 -20.35 -17.27
CA SER A 100 5.28 -21.22 -17.34
C SER A 100 6.07 -21.18 -16.02
N THR A 101 7.02 -22.10 -15.88
CA THR A 101 7.99 -22.10 -14.79
C THR A 101 9.36 -21.65 -15.31
N PRO A 102 10.18 -20.97 -14.48
CA PRO A 102 11.55 -20.61 -14.83
C PRO A 102 12.37 -21.83 -15.28
N THR A 103 13.30 -21.59 -16.20
CA THR A 103 14.23 -22.59 -16.74
C THR A 103 15.67 -22.08 -16.59
N PRO A 104 16.29 -22.27 -15.41
CA PRO A 104 17.63 -21.77 -15.14
C PRO A 104 18.71 -22.54 -15.94
N PRO A 105 19.87 -21.93 -16.22
CA PRO A 105 21.05 -22.62 -16.71
C PRO A 105 21.53 -23.73 -15.77
N ASP A 106 22.24 -24.70 -16.32
CA ASP A 106 22.85 -25.80 -15.57
C ASP A 106 23.71 -25.27 -14.41
N GLY A 107 23.50 -25.82 -13.21
CA GLY A 107 24.23 -25.43 -12.00
C GLY A 107 23.70 -24.19 -11.27
N LEU A 108 22.74 -23.45 -11.83
CA LEU A 108 22.11 -22.29 -11.19
C LEU A 108 20.73 -22.64 -10.62
N THR A 109 20.70 -23.64 -9.72
CA THR A 109 19.45 -24.20 -9.17
C THR A 109 19.09 -23.67 -7.79
N ASN A 110 19.79 -22.64 -7.29
CA ASN A 110 19.47 -22.02 -6.01
C ASN A 110 18.08 -21.38 -6.10
N THR A 111 17.33 -21.46 -5.00
CA THR A 111 16.00 -20.88 -4.89
C THR A 111 15.78 -20.37 -3.46
N PRO A 112 15.02 -19.29 -3.26
CA PRO A 112 14.71 -18.84 -1.92
C PRO A 112 13.86 -19.87 -1.18
N PRO A 113 14.05 -20.03 0.14
CA PRO A 113 13.14 -20.79 0.99
C PRO A 113 11.70 -20.27 0.92
N PRO A 114 10.69 -21.13 1.25
CA PRO A 114 9.29 -20.74 1.24
C PRO A 114 9.00 -19.51 2.12
N ARG A 115 8.27 -18.54 1.58
CA ARG A 115 7.96 -17.28 2.28
C ARG A 115 6.68 -16.62 1.80
N SER A 116 6.00 -15.90 2.68
CA SER A 116 4.86 -15.03 2.38
C SER A 116 5.07 -13.62 2.93
N ALA A 117 4.30 -12.63 2.45
CA ALA A 117 4.32 -11.25 2.92
C ALA A 117 5.73 -10.62 2.94
N ALA A 118 6.55 -11.01 1.97
CA ALA A 118 7.83 -10.39 1.69
C ALA A 118 7.61 -9.07 0.93
N ILE A 119 8.52 -8.11 1.11
CA ILE A 119 8.57 -6.96 0.21
C ILE A 119 9.11 -7.45 -1.13
N GLY A 120 8.49 -7.00 -2.22
CA GLY A 120 8.90 -7.28 -3.58
C GLY A 120 9.19 -6.01 -4.37
N GLY A 121 9.99 -6.11 -5.42
CA GLY A 121 10.14 -5.04 -6.41
C GLY A 121 11.24 -5.34 -7.42
N SER A 122 11.18 -4.69 -8.58
CA SER A 122 12.13 -4.94 -9.67
C SER A 122 13.41 -4.12 -9.52
N ASP A 123 14.56 -4.75 -9.70
CA ASP A 123 15.89 -4.12 -9.73
C ASP A 123 16.36 -4.04 -11.20
N PHE A 124 16.16 -2.87 -11.81
CA PHE A 124 16.65 -2.56 -13.16
C PHE A 124 17.78 -1.54 -13.06
N ALA A 125 19.02 -1.99 -13.26
CA ALA A 125 20.22 -1.17 -13.08
C ALA A 125 21.15 -1.28 -14.29
N ALA A 126 20.80 -0.54 -15.34
CA ALA A 126 21.49 -0.57 -16.64
C ALA A 126 21.71 -2.01 -17.14
N SER A 127 22.90 -2.32 -17.67
CA SER A 127 23.26 -3.68 -18.09
C SER A 127 23.76 -4.57 -16.95
N TYR A 128 23.74 -4.09 -15.70
CA TYR A 128 24.32 -4.83 -14.57
C TYR A 128 23.33 -5.77 -13.91
N ARG A 129 22.07 -5.35 -13.78
CA ARG A 129 21.02 -6.14 -13.14
C ARG A 129 19.69 -5.90 -13.84
N HIS A 130 18.94 -6.98 -14.00
CA HIS A 130 17.59 -6.97 -14.55
C HIS A 130 16.78 -8.03 -13.82
N GLY A 131 16.37 -7.72 -12.59
CA GLY A 131 15.87 -8.74 -11.66
C GLY A 131 14.65 -8.37 -10.85
N HIS A 132 14.16 -9.34 -10.09
CA HIS A 132 13.10 -9.19 -9.09
C HIS A 132 13.61 -9.51 -7.71
N VAL A 133 13.53 -8.55 -6.80
CA VAL A 133 14.02 -8.67 -5.43
C VAL A 133 12.89 -9.07 -4.50
N VAL A 134 13.19 -10.00 -3.58
CA VAL A 134 12.35 -10.32 -2.43
C VAL A 134 13.11 -10.12 -1.13
N ILE A 135 12.51 -9.40 -0.19
CA ILE A 135 13.13 -8.99 1.08
C ILE A 135 12.32 -9.55 2.25
N GLY A 136 12.98 -10.35 3.09
CA GLY A 136 12.38 -10.90 4.30
C GLY A 136 11.17 -11.78 4.00
N GLY A 137 10.07 -11.56 4.73
CA GLY A 137 8.87 -12.38 4.68
C GLY A 137 8.74 -13.32 5.87
N LYS A 138 7.66 -14.11 5.88
CA LYS A 138 7.30 -15.06 6.94
C LYS A 138 7.56 -16.48 6.48
N ASP A 139 8.34 -17.23 7.25
CA ASP A 139 8.66 -18.62 6.95
C ASP A 139 7.55 -19.60 7.40
N ALA A 140 7.76 -20.89 7.13
CA ALA A 140 6.83 -21.95 7.51
C ALA A 140 6.65 -22.15 9.03
N ASN A 141 7.58 -21.65 9.85
CA ASN A 141 7.51 -21.68 11.31
C ASN A 141 6.88 -20.39 11.88
N GLY A 142 6.41 -19.50 11.01
CA GLY A 142 5.87 -18.19 11.35
C GLY A 142 6.92 -17.17 11.82
N GLN A 143 8.20 -17.45 11.59
CA GLN A 143 9.30 -16.55 11.92
C GLN A 143 9.51 -15.53 10.80
N SER A 144 9.88 -14.31 11.19
CA SER A 144 10.34 -13.30 10.25
C SER A 144 11.69 -13.70 9.64
N LEU A 145 11.87 -13.42 8.36
CA LEU A 145 13.12 -13.58 7.61
C LEU A 145 13.82 -12.23 7.43
N SER A 146 15.14 -12.26 7.30
CA SER A 146 15.99 -11.08 7.04
C SER A 146 16.84 -11.21 5.77
N ASP A 147 16.79 -12.35 5.10
CA ASP A 147 17.53 -12.59 3.87
C ASP A 147 16.87 -11.87 2.68
N VAL A 148 17.67 -11.66 1.64
CA VAL A 148 17.27 -11.01 0.40
C VAL A 148 17.67 -11.92 -0.75
N TRP A 149 16.77 -12.05 -1.72
CA TRP A 149 17.00 -12.83 -2.93
C TRP A 149 16.64 -12.01 -4.15
N GLU A 150 17.37 -12.23 -5.24
CA GLU A 150 17.11 -11.61 -6.53
C GLU A 150 16.96 -12.68 -7.61
N PHE A 151 15.88 -12.58 -8.39
CA PHE A 151 15.62 -13.40 -9.57
C PHE A 151 16.13 -12.69 -10.81
N ASP A 152 16.96 -13.34 -11.60
CA ASP A 152 17.38 -12.84 -12.92
C ASP A 152 16.27 -13.10 -13.96
N TYR A 153 15.65 -12.04 -14.49
CA TYR A 153 14.62 -12.18 -15.52
C TYR A 153 15.16 -12.71 -16.86
N VAL A 154 16.44 -12.50 -17.16
CA VAL A 154 17.06 -12.91 -18.42
C VAL A 154 17.41 -14.40 -18.39
N ASN A 155 17.99 -14.86 -17.29
CA ASN A 155 18.51 -16.22 -17.16
C ASN A 155 17.67 -17.12 -16.23
N HIS A 156 16.57 -16.61 -15.67
CA HIS A 156 15.57 -17.43 -14.95
C HIS A 156 16.11 -18.21 -13.73
N PHE A 157 17.09 -17.65 -13.00
CA PHE A 157 17.60 -18.24 -11.76
C PHE A 157 17.53 -17.26 -10.60
N TRP A 158 17.53 -17.78 -9.38
CA TRP A 158 17.62 -16.97 -8.16
C TRP A 158 19.03 -16.97 -7.60
N THR A 159 19.41 -15.85 -7.00
CA THR A 159 20.60 -15.75 -6.15
C THR A 159 20.26 -15.13 -4.81
N GLN A 160 21.00 -15.54 -3.77
CA GLN A 160 20.92 -14.89 -2.48
C GLN A 160 21.82 -13.67 -2.49
N VAL A 161 21.25 -12.49 -2.22
CA VAL A 161 21.98 -11.23 -2.20
C VAL A 161 22.88 -11.19 -0.97
N GLY A 162 24.17 -10.87 -1.17
CA GLY A 162 25.12 -10.72 -0.09
C GLY A 162 24.80 -9.51 0.79
N ILE A 163 24.43 -9.74 2.05
CA ILE A 163 24.06 -8.67 2.99
C ILE A 163 24.84 -8.78 4.30
N PRO A 164 25.49 -7.70 4.78
CA PRO A 164 26.05 -7.67 6.13
C PRO A 164 24.96 -7.77 7.20
N PRO A 165 25.25 -8.32 8.39
CA PRO A 165 24.32 -8.30 9.52
C PRO A 165 23.89 -6.88 9.89
N GLY A 166 22.66 -6.73 10.42
CA GLY A 166 22.14 -5.46 10.94
C GLY A 166 20.90 -4.92 10.22
N GLY A 167 20.50 -5.54 9.11
CA GLY A 167 19.20 -5.30 8.48
C GLY A 167 18.03 -5.84 9.32
N PRO A 168 16.81 -5.34 9.07
CA PRO A 168 15.65 -5.79 9.80
C PRO A 168 15.18 -7.19 9.35
N SER A 169 14.67 -7.97 10.30
CA SER A 169 13.95 -9.23 10.03
C SER A 169 12.46 -8.99 10.16
N ARG A 170 11.70 -9.02 9.05
CA ARG A 170 10.25 -8.74 9.09
C ARG A 170 9.44 -9.27 7.92
N TRP A 171 8.14 -9.38 8.13
CA TRP A 171 7.10 -9.64 7.13
C TRP A 171 6.00 -8.60 7.21
N SER A 172 5.16 -8.49 6.17
CA SER A 172 4.05 -7.52 6.10
C SER A 172 4.48 -6.07 6.30
N ALA A 173 5.72 -5.72 5.92
CA ALA A 173 6.17 -4.34 5.94
C ALA A 173 5.72 -3.64 4.66
N SER A 174 5.33 -2.36 4.77
CA SER A 174 5.08 -1.50 3.63
C SER A 174 6.42 -1.09 2.99
N GLY A 175 6.59 -1.28 1.69
CA GLY A 175 7.87 -1.00 1.05
C GLY A 175 7.97 -1.45 -0.39
N GLY A 176 9.20 -1.45 -0.91
CA GLY A 176 9.51 -1.80 -2.30
C GLY A 176 10.42 -0.76 -2.96
N ILE A 177 10.24 -0.57 -4.25
CA ILE A 177 10.95 0.40 -5.08
C ILE A 177 9.96 1.01 -6.08
N ASP A 178 10.15 2.28 -6.42
CA ASP A 178 9.51 2.88 -7.58
C ASP A 178 10.47 2.77 -8.77
N VAL A 179 10.15 1.88 -9.72
CA VAL A 179 10.99 1.60 -10.90
C VAL A 179 11.08 2.77 -11.88
N THR A 180 10.29 3.84 -11.70
CA THR A 180 10.41 5.07 -12.49
C THR A 180 11.52 5.99 -11.97
N VAL A 181 11.97 5.78 -10.73
CA VAL A 181 13.13 6.48 -10.18
C VAL A 181 14.38 5.87 -10.79
N ALA A 182 15.17 6.70 -11.47
CA ALA A 182 16.43 6.25 -12.04
C ALA A 182 17.36 5.69 -10.96
N PHE A 183 18.01 4.58 -11.27
CA PHE A 183 19.13 4.06 -10.48
C PHE A 183 20.21 5.13 -10.30
N ASP A 184 21.02 5.02 -9.25
CA ASP A 184 22.19 5.87 -9.02
C ASP A 184 23.36 5.38 -9.88
N PRO A 185 23.75 6.10 -10.96
CA PRO A 185 24.84 5.68 -11.84
C PRO A 185 26.22 5.92 -11.23
N THR A 186 26.30 6.65 -10.10
CA THR A 186 27.56 7.02 -9.45
C THR A 186 28.00 6.03 -8.39
N GLY A 187 27.18 5.00 -8.13
CA GLY A 187 27.62 3.81 -7.40
C GLY A 187 28.85 3.22 -8.09
N LEU A 188 30.00 3.28 -7.43
CA LEU A 188 31.22 2.65 -7.90
C LEU A 188 31.42 1.32 -7.15
N PRO A 189 31.78 0.22 -7.84
CA PRO A 189 32.06 0.12 -9.29
C PRO A 189 30.81 -0.05 -10.18
N THR A 190 29.63 -0.27 -9.60
CA THR A 190 28.38 -0.56 -10.33
C THR A 190 27.20 0.27 -9.83
N PRO A 191 26.21 0.59 -10.69
CA PRO A 191 25.04 1.38 -10.30
C PRO A 191 24.23 0.76 -9.17
N ASN A 192 23.60 1.63 -8.37
CA ASN A 192 22.80 1.21 -7.22
C ASN A 192 21.31 1.44 -7.45
N ASN A 193 20.48 0.49 -6.99
CA ASN A 193 19.04 0.72 -6.79
C ASN A 193 18.72 0.79 -5.31
N THR A 194 17.62 1.49 -4.99
CA THR A 194 17.24 1.78 -3.61
C THR A 194 15.85 1.26 -3.32
N PHE A 195 15.73 0.42 -2.31
CA PHE A 195 14.47 -0.05 -1.76
C PHE A 195 14.19 0.65 -0.44
N TYR A 196 12.92 0.90 -0.17
CA TYR A 196 12.44 1.54 1.05
C TYR A 196 11.48 0.61 1.79
N LEU A 197 11.48 0.72 3.11
CA LEU A 197 10.69 -0.13 3.99
C LEU A 197 10.19 0.69 5.19
N ALA A 198 8.98 0.40 5.65
CA ALA A 198 8.34 0.97 6.83
C ALA A 198 7.55 -0.10 7.59
N GLY A 199 7.65 -0.12 8.93
CA GLY A 199 6.81 -0.98 9.77
C GLY A 199 6.98 -2.48 9.50
N GLY A 200 5.91 -3.26 9.65
CA GLY A 200 5.92 -4.72 9.52
C GLY A 200 6.13 -5.45 10.84
N VAL A 201 6.16 -6.78 10.79
CA VAL A 201 6.15 -7.67 11.96
C VAL A 201 7.46 -8.44 12.06
N GLY A 202 8.16 -8.27 13.19
CA GLY A 202 9.36 -9.04 13.53
C GLY A 202 9.09 -10.07 14.63
N THR A 203 10.16 -10.65 15.17
CA THR A 203 10.09 -11.65 16.25
C THR A 203 9.36 -11.14 17.51
N ASN A 204 9.45 -9.85 17.80
CA ASN A 204 8.88 -9.23 19.01
C ASN A 204 7.46 -8.64 18.79
N GLY A 205 6.84 -8.89 17.62
CA GLY A 205 5.56 -8.32 17.25
C GLY A 205 5.67 -7.19 16.21
N PRO A 206 4.60 -6.40 16.01
CA PRO A 206 4.61 -5.32 15.03
C PRO A 206 5.61 -4.22 15.43
N ALA A 207 6.37 -3.73 14.47
CA ALA A 207 7.19 -2.54 14.59
C ALA A 207 6.35 -1.30 14.32
N ALA A 208 6.76 -0.16 14.91
CA ALA A 208 6.20 1.14 14.58
C ALA A 208 6.23 1.35 13.06
N VAL A 209 5.15 1.85 12.45
CA VAL A 209 5.16 2.15 11.01
C VAL A 209 6.16 3.27 10.66
N SER A 210 6.54 4.11 11.63
CA SER A 210 7.67 5.04 11.53
C SER A 210 9.06 4.39 11.55
N ASP A 211 9.18 3.11 11.91
CA ASP A 211 10.43 2.36 11.84
C ASP A 211 10.78 2.07 10.39
N THR A 212 11.61 2.93 9.83
CA THR A 212 11.85 3.05 8.38
C THR A 212 13.30 2.76 8.04
N TRP A 213 13.50 2.08 6.90
CA TRP A 213 14.77 1.53 6.48
C TRP A 213 15.00 1.76 4.99
N VAL A 214 16.26 1.99 4.63
CA VAL A 214 16.71 2.11 3.24
C VAL A 214 17.66 0.95 2.94
N MET A 215 17.40 0.21 1.87
CA MET A 215 18.33 -0.78 1.32
C MET A 215 18.90 -0.27 0.01
N LYS A 216 20.23 -0.32 -0.14
CA LYS A 216 20.88 -0.09 -1.43
C LYS A 216 21.43 -1.40 -1.95
N ILE A 217 21.04 -1.78 -3.17
CA ILE A 217 21.54 -2.95 -3.89
C ILE A 217 22.56 -2.49 -4.93
N THR A 218 23.66 -3.23 -5.05
CA THR A 218 24.76 -2.99 -6.00
C THR A 218 25.29 -4.33 -6.54
N GLY A 219 26.22 -4.26 -7.50
CA GLY A 219 26.88 -5.42 -8.09
C GLY A 219 26.36 -5.79 -9.48
N THR A 220 26.63 -7.01 -9.93
CA THR A 220 26.21 -7.51 -11.25
C THR A 220 25.46 -8.83 -11.09
N LEU A 221 24.38 -9.02 -11.85
CA LEU A 221 23.65 -10.28 -11.91
C LEU A 221 23.62 -10.79 -13.35
N SER A 222 24.29 -11.91 -13.58
CA SER A 222 24.22 -12.68 -14.82
C SER A 222 24.62 -14.13 -14.53
N SER A 223 24.40 -15.04 -15.47
CA SER A 223 24.78 -16.45 -15.32
C SER A 223 26.28 -16.67 -15.01
N ASN A 224 27.17 -15.80 -15.49
CA ASN A 224 28.61 -15.87 -15.21
C ASN A 224 29.02 -15.18 -13.90
N LEU A 225 28.15 -14.34 -13.33
CA LEU A 225 28.38 -13.55 -12.11
C LEU A 225 27.22 -13.76 -11.13
N ALA A 226 26.78 -15.01 -10.97
CA ALA A 226 25.55 -15.35 -10.25
C ALA A 226 25.56 -14.95 -8.76
N ASN A 227 26.72 -14.67 -8.16
CA ASN A 227 26.87 -14.33 -6.74
C ASN A 227 27.50 -12.94 -6.53
N ASP A 228 27.46 -12.06 -7.53
CA ASP A 228 28.10 -10.74 -7.51
C ASP A 228 27.12 -9.61 -7.16
N VAL A 229 26.02 -9.92 -6.48
CA VAL A 229 25.05 -8.93 -5.98
C VAL A 229 25.21 -8.78 -4.46
N SER A 230 25.28 -7.54 -4.01
CA SER A 230 25.32 -7.22 -2.58
C SER A 230 24.40 -6.07 -2.24
N ALA A 231 24.03 -5.98 -0.96
CA ALA A 231 23.20 -4.89 -0.48
C ALA A 231 23.63 -4.41 0.91
N SER A 232 23.18 -3.22 1.27
CA SER A 232 23.45 -2.58 2.56
C SER A 232 22.19 -1.94 3.12
N TRP A 233 22.08 -1.91 4.44
CA TRP A 233 20.96 -1.32 5.15
C TRP A 233 21.35 -0.02 5.84
N THR A 234 20.43 0.94 5.84
CA THR A 234 20.51 2.15 6.66
C THR A 234 19.19 2.29 7.43
N HIS A 235 19.28 2.33 8.76
CA HIS A 235 18.14 2.65 9.61
C HIS A 235 17.90 4.15 9.57
N GLN A 236 16.69 4.56 9.22
CA GLN A 236 16.33 5.97 9.08
C GLN A 236 14.90 6.18 9.56
N PRO A 237 14.61 6.15 10.88
CA PRO A 237 13.27 6.35 11.40
C PRO A 237 12.75 7.76 11.08
N ILE A 238 11.48 7.85 10.66
CA ILE A 238 10.83 9.11 10.26
C ILE A 238 9.52 9.26 11.03
N GLY A 239 9.47 10.26 11.91
CA GLY A 239 8.29 10.54 12.75
C GLY A 239 8.12 9.54 13.89
N SER A 240 6.92 9.52 14.47
CA SER A 240 6.53 8.63 15.56
C SER A 240 5.06 8.23 15.36
N TYR A 241 4.84 6.98 14.96
CA TYR A 241 3.54 6.43 14.60
C TYR A 241 3.36 5.04 15.21
N PRO A 242 2.12 4.55 15.34
CA PRO A 242 1.84 3.28 16.00
C PRO A 242 2.51 2.10 15.32
N ALA A 243 2.62 0.99 16.05
CA ALA A 243 2.98 -0.30 15.48
C ALA A 243 1.77 -0.90 14.76
N VAL A 244 1.95 -1.35 13.53
CA VAL A 244 0.87 -1.83 12.66
C VAL A 244 1.25 -3.18 12.04
N ALA A 245 0.26 -4.05 11.89
CA ALA A 245 0.37 -5.28 11.12
C ALA A 245 -0.80 -5.43 10.14
N GLY A 246 -0.55 -6.06 8.99
CA GLY A 246 -1.57 -6.26 7.96
C GLY A 246 -1.96 -4.98 7.23
N ASP A 247 -1.13 -3.94 7.27
CA ASP A 247 -1.19 -2.81 6.35
C ASP A 247 -0.76 -3.24 4.94
N GLY A 248 -1.21 -2.49 3.94
CA GLY A 248 -0.70 -2.57 2.58
C GLY A 248 0.09 -1.31 2.24
N GLY A 249 1.03 -1.42 1.32
CA GLY A 249 1.84 -0.27 0.95
C GLY A 249 2.51 -0.38 -0.41
N THR A 250 3.03 0.75 -0.85
CA THR A 250 3.79 0.92 -2.10
C THR A 250 4.87 1.97 -1.89
N VAL A 251 5.81 2.03 -2.84
CA VAL A 251 6.76 3.14 -2.97
C VAL A 251 6.39 4.01 -4.16
N ILE A 252 6.55 5.33 -4.00
CA ILE A 252 6.43 6.33 -5.06
C ILE A 252 7.51 7.40 -4.89
N GLY A 253 8.36 7.57 -5.89
CA GLY A 253 9.61 8.28 -5.74
C GLY A 253 10.45 7.68 -4.61
N GLN A 254 10.72 8.50 -3.60
CA GLN A 254 11.42 8.09 -2.37
C GLN A 254 10.48 8.09 -1.16
N GLN A 255 9.21 7.76 -1.39
CA GLN A 255 8.17 7.79 -0.37
C GLN A 255 7.56 6.41 -0.18
N VAL A 256 7.52 5.92 1.06
CA VAL A 256 6.70 4.75 1.41
C VAL A 256 5.33 5.22 1.84
N VAL A 257 4.29 4.63 1.25
CA VAL A 257 2.90 4.83 1.65
C VAL A 257 2.42 3.55 2.33
N ALA A 258 1.90 3.65 3.55
CA ALA A 258 1.35 2.56 4.33
C ALA A 258 -0.11 2.85 4.69
N ILE A 259 -1.02 1.91 4.41
CA ILE A 259 -2.47 2.09 4.53
C ILE A 259 -3.10 0.93 5.29
N GLY A 260 -3.94 1.26 6.26
CA GLY A 260 -4.80 0.30 6.96
C GLY A 260 -4.07 -0.50 8.03
N GLY A 261 -4.45 -1.77 8.17
CA GLY A 261 -3.91 -2.70 9.15
C GLY A 261 -4.53 -2.59 10.54
N CYS A 262 -3.95 -3.33 11.48
CA CYS A 262 -4.34 -3.37 12.89
C CYS A 262 -3.19 -2.88 13.78
N GLU A 263 -3.52 -2.02 14.74
CA GLU A 263 -2.52 -1.47 15.66
C GLU A 263 -2.16 -2.45 16.78
N ASN A 264 -0.86 -2.53 17.10
CA ASN A 264 -0.30 -3.18 18.28
C ASN A 264 -0.70 -4.67 18.47
N THR A 265 -1.02 -5.38 17.38
CA THR A 265 -1.38 -6.81 17.42
C THR A 265 -0.86 -7.56 16.22
N THR A 266 -0.48 -8.82 16.42
CA THR A 266 -0.19 -9.78 15.33
C THR A 266 -1.42 -10.63 14.96
N SER A 267 -2.49 -10.54 15.75
CA SER A 267 -3.78 -11.21 15.48
C SER A 267 -4.63 -10.34 14.57
N VAL A 268 -4.20 -10.22 13.31
CA VAL A 268 -4.85 -9.38 12.30
C VAL A 268 -6.19 -10.01 11.89
N THR A 269 -7.26 -9.24 11.99
CA THR A 269 -8.61 -9.62 11.57
C THR A 269 -9.35 -8.40 11.04
N ALA A 270 -10.38 -8.63 10.21
CA ALA A 270 -11.21 -7.57 9.65
C ALA A 270 -11.86 -6.66 10.73
N SER A 271 -11.98 -7.14 11.97
CA SER A 271 -12.56 -6.39 13.10
C SER A 271 -11.59 -5.40 13.75
N CYS A 272 -10.28 -5.63 13.69
CA CYS A 272 -9.30 -4.71 14.27
C CYS A 272 -8.84 -3.63 13.30
N ALA A 273 -9.21 -3.75 12.02
CA ALA A 273 -8.77 -2.88 10.96
C ALA A 273 -9.05 -1.39 11.27
N GLN A 274 -8.09 -0.52 10.98
CA GLN A 274 -8.15 0.93 11.22
C GLN A 274 -8.02 1.73 9.92
N GLN A 275 -8.50 2.98 9.91
CA GLN A 275 -8.40 3.90 8.76
C GLN A 275 -7.05 4.64 8.72
N GLY A 276 -6.00 4.05 9.30
CA GLY A 276 -4.67 4.65 9.37
C GLY A 276 -4.05 4.81 7.98
N SER A 277 -3.37 5.94 7.75
CA SER A 277 -2.58 6.16 6.54
C SER A 277 -1.37 7.00 6.87
N TRP A 278 -0.22 6.62 6.33
CA TRP A 278 1.06 7.25 6.61
C TRP A 278 1.90 7.33 5.35
N VAL A 279 2.56 8.47 5.15
CA VAL A 279 3.46 8.71 4.02
C VAL A 279 4.80 9.15 4.58
N PHE A 280 5.85 8.40 4.30
CA PHE A 280 7.21 8.64 4.78
C PHE A 280 8.10 9.07 3.63
N ASN A 281 8.56 10.32 3.65
CA ASN A 281 9.42 10.88 2.62
C ASN A 281 10.89 10.81 3.07
N PHE A 282 11.64 9.88 2.48
CA PHE A 282 13.03 9.62 2.86
C PHE A 282 13.98 10.74 2.42
N GLY A 283 13.75 11.36 1.26
CA GLY A 283 14.57 12.46 0.76
C GLY A 283 14.46 13.74 1.60
N ARG A 284 13.29 13.99 2.21
CA ARG A 284 13.04 15.15 3.08
C ARG A 284 13.13 14.84 4.57
N GLY A 285 13.21 13.56 4.96
CA GLY A 285 13.15 13.14 6.37
C GLY A 285 11.84 13.57 7.07
N SER A 286 10.74 13.59 6.32
CA SER A 286 9.44 14.11 6.80
C SER A 286 8.33 13.10 6.57
N SER A 287 7.22 13.25 7.29
CA SER A 287 6.05 12.39 7.12
C SER A 287 4.75 13.18 7.21
N ILE A 288 3.70 12.63 6.63
CA ILE A 288 2.32 13.06 6.84
C ILE A 288 1.46 11.86 7.21
N ALA A 289 0.38 12.11 7.96
CA ALA A 289 -0.66 11.12 8.25
C ALA A 289 -1.99 11.68 7.76
N PRO A 290 -2.39 11.39 6.49
CA PRO A 290 -3.67 11.85 5.95
C PRO A 290 -4.85 11.45 6.86
N GLY A 291 -5.83 12.35 6.98
CA GLY A 291 -7.02 12.08 7.78
C GLY A 291 -7.83 10.88 7.25
N PRO A 292 -8.64 10.22 8.09
CA PRO A 292 -9.34 9.00 7.67
C PRO A 292 -10.44 9.31 6.64
N CYS A 293 -10.54 8.47 5.61
CA CYS A 293 -11.65 8.52 4.65
C CYS A 293 -11.98 7.18 4.00
N ALA A 294 -10.95 6.47 3.52
CA ALA A 294 -11.06 5.14 2.93
C ALA A 294 -11.53 4.10 3.97
N ALA A 295 -12.02 2.94 3.51
CA ALA A 295 -12.39 1.86 4.43
C ALA A 295 -11.16 1.39 5.26
N PRO A 296 -11.35 0.98 6.53
CA PRO A 296 -10.27 0.47 7.36
C PRO A 296 -9.94 -0.96 6.94
N ARG A 297 -9.01 -1.14 6.01
CA ARG A 297 -8.74 -2.43 5.35
C ARG A 297 -7.56 -3.14 6.02
N ILE A 298 -7.63 -4.47 6.16
CA ILE A 298 -6.45 -5.33 6.32
C ILE A 298 -6.05 -5.90 4.97
N GLY A 299 -4.74 -6.03 4.74
CA GLY A 299 -4.12 -6.49 3.51
C GLY A 299 -4.65 -5.83 2.24
N PRO A 300 -4.86 -4.49 2.18
CA PRO A 300 -5.24 -3.84 0.93
C PRO A 300 -4.11 -3.94 -0.10
N ALA A 301 -4.47 -4.01 -1.37
CA ALA A 301 -3.52 -3.80 -2.46
C ALA A 301 -3.34 -2.28 -2.64
N VAL A 302 -2.08 -1.81 -2.60
CA VAL A 302 -1.73 -0.40 -2.77
C VAL A 302 -0.69 -0.31 -3.88
N VAL A 303 -0.91 0.57 -4.85
CA VAL A 303 0.00 0.77 -5.99
C VAL A 303 0.09 2.25 -6.35
N ALA A 304 1.19 2.66 -6.96
CA ALA A 304 1.28 3.97 -7.59
C ALA A 304 0.33 4.07 -8.80
N ASN A 305 -0.26 5.26 -8.99
CA ASN A 305 -0.94 5.59 -10.24
C ASN A 305 0.12 5.93 -11.31
N MET A 306 0.36 4.96 -12.19
CA MET A 306 1.38 5.06 -13.24
C MET A 306 0.85 5.71 -14.53
N ASN A 307 -0.40 6.20 -14.54
CA ASN A 307 -0.98 6.79 -15.72
C ASN A 307 -0.31 8.13 -16.08
N GLY A 308 0.21 8.25 -17.31
CA GLY A 308 0.94 9.44 -17.75
C GLY A 308 0.08 10.61 -18.27
N ALA A 309 -1.25 10.51 -18.26
CA ALA A 309 -2.13 11.50 -18.90
C ALA A 309 -2.29 12.81 -18.11
N SER A 310 -1.88 12.84 -16.83
CA SER A 310 -1.96 14.03 -15.98
C SER A 310 -0.78 14.08 -15.01
N GLN A 311 -0.22 15.28 -14.79
CA GLN A 311 0.84 15.50 -13.80
C GLN A 311 0.38 15.28 -12.36
N ASN A 312 -0.94 15.24 -12.10
CA ASN A 312 -1.45 14.94 -10.76
C ASN A 312 -1.31 13.46 -10.42
N PHE A 313 -1.31 12.57 -11.41
CA PHE A 313 -1.34 11.12 -11.20
C PHE A 313 -0.03 10.60 -10.60
N GLN A 314 1.11 11.22 -10.90
CA GLN A 314 2.42 10.87 -10.33
C GLN A 314 2.52 11.08 -8.81
N ASN A 315 1.52 11.73 -8.18
CA ASN A 315 1.44 11.93 -6.73
C ASN A 315 0.28 11.15 -6.11
N GLN A 316 -0.29 10.18 -6.82
CA GLN A 316 -1.44 9.41 -6.36
C GLN A 316 -1.06 7.95 -6.13
N VAL A 317 -1.65 7.38 -5.08
CA VAL A 317 -1.74 5.93 -4.93
C VAL A 317 -3.18 5.47 -5.09
N LEU A 318 -3.34 4.28 -5.67
CA LEU A 318 -4.60 3.58 -5.77
C LEU A 318 -4.64 2.53 -4.67
N VAL A 319 -5.66 2.57 -3.83
CA VAL A 319 -5.90 1.62 -2.74
C VAL A 319 -7.14 0.80 -3.09
N MET A 320 -6.97 -0.52 -3.09
CA MET A 320 -7.95 -1.46 -3.59
C MET A 320 -8.05 -2.66 -2.66
N LEU A 321 -9.19 -3.36 -2.71
CA LEU A 321 -9.38 -4.64 -2.01
C LEU A 321 -9.13 -4.53 -0.49
N GLY A 322 -8.66 -5.59 0.14
CA GLY A 322 -8.58 -5.71 1.60
C GLY A 322 -9.91 -6.07 2.24
N LEU A 323 -9.84 -6.47 3.51
CA LEU A 323 -11.00 -6.89 4.30
C LEU A 323 -11.24 -5.93 5.47
N PHE A 324 -12.50 -5.77 5.83
CA PHE A 324 -12.92 -5.02 7.01
C PHE A 324 -14.29 -5.51 7.49
N ASN A 325 -14.61 -5.27 8.76
CA ASN A 325 -15.87 -5.73 9.33
C ASN A 325 -17.01 -4.79 8.93
N THR A 326 -17.83 -5.23 7.97
CA THR A 326 -19.00 -4.49 7.47
C THR A 326 -20.12 -4.30 8.50
N SER A 327 -20.09 -5.02 9.63
CA SER A 327 -21.00 -4.79 10.76
C SER A 327 -20.53 -3.63 11.67
N LEU A 328 -19.28 -3.20 11.53
CA LEU A 328 -18.70 -2.07 12.27
C LEU A 328 -18.60 -0.80 11.40
N TRP A 329 -18.54 -0.95 10.07
CA TRP A 329 -18.25 0.14 9.14
C TRP A 329 -19.23 0.15 7.97
N GLN A 330 -19.70 1.34 7.61
CA GLN A 330 -20.60 1.57 6.49
C GLN A 330 -19.83 2.13 5.31
N ASP A 331 -19.54 1.28 4.33
CA ASP A 331 -18.90 1.67 3.07
C ASP A 331 -19.91 1.89 1.93
N GLY A 332 -21.18 1.52 2.12
CA GLY A 332 -22.23 1.56 1.11
C GLY A 332 -22.30 0.30 0.22
N GLY A 333 -21.60 -0.78 0.57
CA GLY A 333 -21.43 -1.96 -0.27
C GLY A 333 -20.52 -1.71 -1.48
N ASN A 334 -19.73 -0.65 -1.45
CA ASN A 334 -18.88 -0.22 -2.55
C ASN A 334 -17.64 -1.12 -2.71
N SER A 335 -17.13 -1.69 -1.63
CA SER A 335 -16.07 -2.70 -1.67
C SER A 335 -16.44 -3.92 -2.53
N GLN A 336 -17.72 -4.33 -2.54
CA GLN A 336 -18.23 -5.43 -3.38
C GLN A 336 -18.37 -5.05 -4.86
N LYS A 337 -18.20 -3.77 -5.20
CA LYS A 337 -18.34 -3.22 -6.55
C LYS A 337 -17.02 -2.68 -7.08
N GLY A 338 -15.89 -3.20 -6.59
CA GLY A 338 -14.56 -2.87 -7.09
C GLY A 338 -14.14 -1.42 -6.81
N GLU A 339 -14.60 -0.82 -5.72
CA GLU A 339 -14.15 0.51 -5.28
C GLU A 339 -12.63 0.67 -5.31
N VAL A 340 -12.19 1.86 -5.73
CA VAL A 340 -10.80 2.30 -5.68
C VAL A 340 -10.76 3.61 -4.88
N ASP A 341 -10.02 3.59 -3.77
CA ASP A 341 -9.73 4.80 -2.99
C ASP A 341 -8.43 5.43 -3.55
N VAL A 342 -8.44 6.74 -3.82
CA VAL A 342 -7.30 7.48 -4.38
C VAL A 342 -6.79 8.46 -3.32
N LEU A 343 -5.54 8.28 -2.91
CA LEU A 343 -4.86 9.22 -2.01
C LEU A 343 -3.92 10.10 -2.83
N ASP A 344 -4.19 11.40 -2.82
CA ASP A 344 -3.25 12.42 -3.30
C ASP A 344 -2.24 12.76 -2.20
N LEU A 345 -0.96 12.51 -2.48
CA LEU A 345 0.13 12.64 -1.51
C LEU A 345 0.59 14.08 -1.30
N GLN A 346 0.24 15.00 -2.20
CA GLN A 346 0.60 16.41 -2.07
C GLN A 346 -0.30 17.09 -1.04
N GLY A 347 -1.60 16.83 -1.12
CA GLY A 347 -2.60 17.39 -0.21
C GLY A 347 -2.96 16.50 0.98
N GLY A 348 -2.60 15.21 0.95
CA GLY A 348 -3.11 14.23 1.92
C GLY A 348 -4.63 14.06 1.83
N SER A 349 -5.18 14.25 0.64
CA SER A 349 -6.63 14.26 0.40
C SER A 349 -7.08 12.95 -0.24
N TRP A 350 -8.21 12.43 0.21
CA TRP A 350 -8.82 11.23 -0.36
C TRP A 350 -9.92 11.58 -1.36
N ALA A 351 -9.93 10.88 -2.48
CA ALA A 351 -11.13 10.65 -3.27
C ALA A 351 -11.48 9.17 -3.21
N ARG A 352 -12.77 8.84 -3.32
CA ARG A 352 -13.24 7.46 -3.43
C ARG A 352 -14.05 7.35 -4.70
N VAL A 353 -13.72 6.37 -5.54
CA VAL A 353 -14.33 6.24 -6.86
C VAL A 353 -14.79 4.82 -7.14
N MET A 354 -15.85 4.71 -7.92
CA MET A 354 -16.35 3.47 -8.48
C MET A 354 -15.91 3.38 -9.95
N PRO A 355 -14.98 2.49 -10.28
CA PRO A 355 -14.66 2.12 -11.66
C PRO A 355 -15.85 1.48 -12.37
N ALA A 356 -15.79 1.44 -13.70
CA ALA A 356 -16.61 0.53 -14.48
C ALA A 356 -16.19 -0.92 -14.20
N GLY A 357 -17.14 -1.86 -14.20
CA GLY A 357 -16.84 -3.29 -14.07
C GLY A 357 -16.55 -3.94 -15.41
N ASP A 358 -16.24 -5.24 -15.38
CA ASP A 358 -16.13 -6.04 -16.59
C ASP A 358 -17.53 -6.51 -17.00
N PRO A 359 -18.12 -6.04 -18.12
CA PRO A 359 -19.47 -6.45 -18.51
C PRO A 359 -19.59 -7.94 -18.88
N GLY A 360 -18.46 -8.61 -19.14
CA GLY A 360 -18.42 -9.97 -19.65
C GLY A 360 -19.29 -10.17 -20.89
N SER A 361 -19.76 -11.40 -21.11
CA SER A 361 -20.71 -11.71 -22.19
C SER A 361 -22.18 -11.41 -21.82
N GLY A 362 -22.49 -11.34 -20.53
CA GLY A 362 -23.85 -11.19 -20.01
C GLY A 362 -24.31 -9.74 -19.80
N GLY A 363 -23.43 -8.75 -19.97
CA GLY A 363 -23.73 -7.34 -19.76
C GLY A 363 -23.87 -6.92 -18.28
N ASN A 364 -23.70 -7.85 -17.34
CA ASN A 364 -23.70 -7.58 -15.91
C ASN A 364 -22.26 -7.33 -15.44
N PRO A 365 -21.90 -6.11 -15.02
CA PRO A 365 -20.53 -5.79 -14.64
C PRO A 365 -20.04 -6.63 -13.45
N ALA A 366 -18.90 -7.27 -13.63
CA ALA A 366 -18.18 -8.04 -12.62
C ALA A 366 -17.00 -7.25 -12.06
N PHE A 367 -16.63 -7.57 -10.82
CA PHE A 367 -15.58 -6.91 -10.05
C PHE A 367 -14.80 -7.96 -9.26
N PRO A 368 -13.53 -7.68 -8.91
CA PRO A 368 -12.83 -8.52 -7.93
C PRO A 368 -13.56 -8.47 -6.58
N SER A 369 -13.79 -9.63 -5.98
CA SER A 369 -14.34 -9.71 -4.62
C SER A 369 -13.37 -9.13 -3.58
N PRO A 370 -13.86 -8.57 -2.46
CA PRO A 370 -13.00 -8.14 -1.36
C PRO A 370 -12.13 -9.27 -0.84
N ARG A 371 -10.83 -9.00 -0.71
CA ARG A 371 -9.82 -9.99 -0.33
C ARG A 371 -8.59 -9.33 0.27
N GLU A 372 -8.02 -9.94 1.30
CA GLU A 372 -6.75 -9.53 1.89
C GLU A 372 -5.57 -10.16 1.15
N GLY A 373 -4.44 -9.46 1.13
CA GLY A 373 -3.17 -10.03 0.67
C GLY A 373 -3.12 -10.32 -0.83
N ALA A 374 -3.92 -9.63 -1.64
CA ALA A 374 -3.78 -9.71 -3.09
C ALA A 374 -2.49 -9.00 -3.50
N ALA A 375 -1.72 -9.63 -4.39
CA ALA A 375 -0.50 -9.04 -4.93
C ALA A 375 -0.86 -8.13 -6.10
N ALA A 376 -0.31 -6.91 -6.15
CA ALA A 376 -0.58 -5.97 -7.24
C ALA A 376 0.68 -5.29 -7.77
N VAL A 377 0.70 -5.02 -9.08
CA VAL A 377 1.77 -4.26 -9.75
C VAL A 377 1.17 -3.36 -10.82
N SER A 378 1.65 -2.12 -10.90
CA SER A 378 1.25 -1.14 -11.91
C SER A 378 2.34 -0.95 -12.96
N SER A 379 1.93 -0.71 -14.20
CA SER A 379 2.80 -0.27 -15.29
C SER A 379 2.24 0.99 -15.93
N GLY A 380 3.13 1.91 -16.32
CA GLY A 380 2.74 3.11 -17.06
C GLY A 380 2.33 2.85 -18.51
N THR A 381 2.38 1.60 -18.95
CA THR A 381 2.00 1.15 -20.29
C THR A 381 0.98 0.01 -20.21
N SER A 382 0.36 -0.32 -21.34
CA SER A 382 -0.54 -1.46 -21.49
C SER A 382 0.16 -2.77 -21.13
N LEU A 383 -0.39 -3.52 -20.17
CA LEU A 383 0.12 -4.83 -19.78
C LEU A 383 -0.50 -5.93 -20.62
N VAL A 384 -1.75 -5.77 -21.06
CA VAL A 384 -2.48 -6.76 -21.87
C VAL A 384 -3.24 -6.12 -23.02
N GLY A 385 -3.50 -6.92 -24.06
CA GLY A 385 -4.18 -6.45 -25.26
C GLY A 385 -3.25 -5.63 -26.18
N PRO A 386 -3.81 -4.88 -27.13
CA PRO A 386 -3.03 -4.04 -28.02
C PRO A 386 -2.32 -2.94 -27.23
N SER A 387 -1.22 -2.41 -27.78
CA SER A 387 -0.66 -1.16 -27.27
C SER A 387 -1.71 -0.05 -27.42
N GLY A 388 -2.00 0.69 -26.35
CA GLY A 388 -3.07 1.68 -26.36
C GLY A 388 -2.84 2.84 -25.39
N GLY A 389 -3.73 3.82 -25.45
CA GLY A 389 -3.73 4.99 -24.55
C GLY A 389 -4.25 4.65 -23.16
N TYR A 390 -3.57 3.74 -22.45
CA TYR A 390 -3.89 3.35 -21.08
C TYR A 390 -2.67 2.76 -20.36
N SER A 391 -2.75 2.78 -19.03
CA SER A 391 -1.85 2.11 -18.10
C SER A 391 -2.63 1.03 -17.36
N ASP A 392 -1.99 -0.09 -17.03
CA ASP A 392 -2.64 -1.23 -16.38
C ASP A 392 -2.04 -1.51 -15.00
N THR A 393 -2.91 -1.87 -14.06
CA THR A 393 -2.54 -2.49 -12.79
C THR A 393 -3.04 -3.93 -12.81
N ILE A 394 -2.15 -4.90 -12.64
CA ILE A 394 -2.52 -6.30 -12.45
C ILE A 394 -2.70 -6.58 -10.96
N VAL A 395 -3.72 -7.35 -10.63
CA VAL A 395 -3.99 -7.88 -9.30
C VAL A 395 -4.15 -9.39 -9.36
N PHE A 396 -3.44 -10.10 -8.49
CA PHE A 396 -3.43 -11.55 -8.42
C PHE A 396 -3.76 -12.07 -7.02
N GLY A 397 -4.60 -13.10 -6.99
CA GLY A 397 -4.83 -13.93 -5.81
C GLY A 397 -5.54 -13.19 -4.66
N GLY A 398 -5.09 -13.46 -3.43
CA GLY A 398 -5.65 -12.97 -2.17
C GLY A 398 -6.56 -13.99 -1.47
N ARG A 399 -7.03 -13.65 -0.27
CA ARG A 399 -7.98 -14.44 0.52
C ARG A 399 -9.25 -13.65 0.79
N ASP A 400 -10.40 -14.21 0.42
CA ASP A 400 -11.69 -13.55 0.60
C ASP A 400 -12.19 -13.56 2.06
N ALA A 401 -13.30 -12.86 2.30
CA ALA A 401 -13.94 -12.79 3.62
C ALA A 401 -14.45 -14.14 4.15
N SER A 402 -14.67 -15.13 3.27
CA SER A 402 -15.06 -16.50 3.65
C SER A 402 -13.86 -17.39 3.97
N GLY A 403 -12.64 -16.88 3.76
CA GLY A 403 -11.40 -17.59 3.97
C GLY A 403 -10.94 -18.43 2.78
N ASN A 404 -11.54 -18.27 1.60
CA ASN A 404 -11.09 -18.93 0.38
C ASN A 404 -9.92 -18.15 -0.22
N TYR A 405 -8.86 -18.87 -0.57
CA TYR A 405 -7.73 -18.33 -1.29
C TYR A 405 -8.08 -18.35 -2.76
N LEU A 406 -7.60 -17.35 -3.49
CA LEU A 406 -7.94 -17.13 -4.88
C LEU A 406 -6.68 -17.15 -5.74
N ASN A 407 -6.83 -17.49 -7.01
CA ASN A 407 -5.79 -17.41 -8.05
C ASN A 407 -6.27 -16.62 -9.27
N GLU A 408 -7.34 -15.84 -9.10
CA GLU A 408 -7.87 -14.97 -10.14
C GLU A 408 -6.86 -13.88 -10.49
N LEU A 409 -6.88 -13.47 -11.76
CA LEU A 409 -6.10 -12.36 -12.26
C LEU A 409 -7.02 -11.29 -12.85
N TRP A 410 -6.92 -10.09 -12.29
CA TRP A 410 -7.71 -8.92 -12.68
C TRP A 410 -6.79 -7.82 -13.18
N VAL A 411 -7.30 -7.00 -14.07
CA VAL A 411 -6.68 -5.73 -14.49
C VAL A 411 -7.57 -4.58 -14.05
N LEU A 412 -7.01 -3.63 -13.32
CA LEU A 412 -7.57 -2.28 -13.24
C LEU A 412 -6.91 -1.44 -14.33
N ARG A 413 -7.66 -1.21 -15.41
CA ARG A 413 -7.22 -0.38 -16.52
C ARG A 413 -7.51 1.08 -16.24
N SER A 414 -6.48 1.91 -16.35
CA SER A 414 -6.54 3.37 -16.25
C SER A 414 -6.36 3.97 -17.64
N TYR A 415 -7.44 4.50 -18.21
CA TYR A 415 -7.39 5.08 -19.55
C TYR A 415 -6.78 6.49 -19.53
N ASN A 416 -6.06 6.86 -20.59
CA ASN A 416 -5.34 8.14 -20.68
C ASN A 416 -6.29 9.32 -20.87
N ALA A 417 -6.93 9.73 -19.79
CA ALA A 417 -7.69 10.94 -19.66
C ALA A 417 -7.69 11.40 -18.20
N SER A 418 -8.27 12.56 -17.95
CA SER A 418 -8.44 13.12 -16.61
C SER A 418 -9.90 13.51 -16.44
N VAL A 419 -10.59 12.85 -15.51
CA VAL A 419 -11.95 13.17 -15.11
C VAL A 419 -11.96 13.64 -13.67
N SER A 420 -12.86 14.56 -13.34
CA SER A 420 -12.96 15.20 -12.01
C SER A 420 -14.40 15.30 -11.52
N SER A 421 -15.33 14.55 -12.13
CA SER A 421 -16.73 14.50 -11.72
C SER A 421 -17.41 13.21 -12.16
N SER A 422 -18.45 12.81 -11.44
CA SER A 422 -19.23 11.60 -11.74
C SER A 422 -19.88 11.67 -13.12
N GLY A 423 -19.71 10.61 -13.92
CA GLY A 423 -20.34 10.51 -15.24
C GLY A 423 -19.72 11.43 -16.30
N GLN A 424 -18.60 12.09 -16.01
CA GLN A 424 -17.89 12.89 -17.01
C GLN A 424 -17.43 12.00 -18.17
N HIS A 425 -17.88 12.35 -19.39
CA HIS A 425 -17.38 11.72 -20.60
C HIS A 425 -15.99 12.28 -20.95
N TRP A 426 -15.18 11.43 -21.57
CA TRP A 426 -13.83 11.72 -22.02
C TRP A 426 -13.69 11.34 -23.50
N SER A 427 -12.59 11.73 -24.14
CA SER A 427 -12.41 11.55 -25.59
C SER A 427 -12.53 10.09 -26.07
N GLY A 428 -12.23 9.12 -25.21
CA GLY A 428 -12.37 7.69 -25.49
C GLY A 428 -13.68 7.05 -25.02
N PHE A 429 -14.67 7.82 -24.54
CA PHE A 429 -15.97 7.30 -24.12
C PHE A 429 -16.72 6.57 -25.26
N GLY A 430 -16.41 6.92 -26.51
CA GLY A 430 -16.88 6.18 -27.69
C GLY A 430 -18.42 6.19 -27.80
N ASN A 431 -18.99 5.02 -28.10
CA ASN A 431 -20.43 4.85 -28.31
C ASN A 431 -21.21 4.60 -27.01
N GLY A 432 -20.56 4.72 -25.84
CA GLY A 432 -21.16 4.46 -24.54
C GLY A 432 -21.36 2.97 -24.19
N GLN A 433 -20.98 2.04 -25.07
CA GLN A 433 -21.07 0.60 -24.80
C GLN A 433 -19.77 0.11 -24.16
N LEU A 434 -19.92 -0.47 -22.97
CA LEU A 434 -18.81 -1.02 -22.19
C LEU A 434 -18.27 -2.29 -22.84
N GLN A 435 -16.95 -2.43 -22.85
CA GLN A 435 -16.26 -3.55 -23.48
C GLN A 435 -15.61 -4.46 -22.44
N SER A 436 -15.42 -5.74 -22.78
CA SER A 436 -14.76 -6.75 -21.95
C SER A 436 -13.44 -7.22 -22.62
N GLY A 437 -12.64 -7.97 -21.87
CA GLY A 437 -11.42 -8.63 -22.35
C GLY A 437 -10.21 -7.71 -22.46
N ALA A 438 -9.06 -8.31 -22.75
CA ALA A 438 -7.76 -7.63 -22.77
C ALA A 438 -7.70 -6.42 -23.73
N GLY A 439 -8.51 -6.44 -24.80
CA GLY A 439 -8.58 -5.38 -25.82
C GLY A 439 -9.56 -4.25 -25.54
N ALA A 440 -10.17 -4.17 -24.34
CA ALA A 440 -11.14 -3.12 -24.02
C ALA A 440 -10.52 -1.72 -24.21
N SER A 441 -11.18 -0.89 -25.03
CA SER A 441 -10.67 0.41 -25.51
C SER A 441 -11.02 1.60 -24.60
N GLY A 442 -11.91 1.40 -23.63
CA GLY A 442 -12.45 2.45 -22.77
C GLY A 442 -13.80 3.01 -23.22
N SER A 443 -14.33 2.54 -24.35
CA SER A 443 -15.71 2.84 -24.74
C SER A 443 -16.68 2.49 -23.60
N GLY A 444 -17.60 3.42 -23.30
CA GLY A 444 -18.58 3.28 -22.21
C GLY A 444 -18.02 3.39 -20.80
N VAL A 445 -16.71 3.60 -20.61
CA VAL A 445 -16.12 3.71 -19.27
C VAL A 445 -16.43 5.08 -18.67
N SER A 446 -17.12 5.05 -17.55
CA SER A 446 -17.39 6.21 -16.70
C SER A 446 -16.96 5.92 -15.26
N VAL A 447 -16.58 6.95 -14.53
CA VAL A 447 -16.26 6.87 -13.10
C VAL A 447 -17.35 7.57 -12.30
N GLN A 448 -17.71 7.01 -11.15
CA GLN A 448 -18.57 7.65 -10.17
C GLN A 448 -17.76 8.02 -8.93
N TYR A 449 -17.78 9.29 -8.55
CA TYR A 449 -17.24 9.77 -7.27
C TYR A 449 -18.22 9.51 -6.15
N LEU A 450 -17.73 8.97 -5.04
CA LEU A 450 -18.50 8.88 -3.81
C LEU A 450 -18.44 10.22 -3.07
N THR A 451 -19.54 10.58 -2.42
CA THR A 451 -19.70 11.90 -1.76
C THR A 451 -19.48 11.87 -0.25
N SER A 452 -19.08 10.71 0.29
CA SER A 452 -18.82 10.55 1.72
C SER A 452 -17.64 9.61 1.96
N CYS A 453 -16.88 9.89 3.01
CA CYS A 453 -15.94 8.94 3.59
C CYS A 453 -16.67 7.74 4.22
N VAL A 454 -15.94 6.64 4.41
CA VAL A 454 -16.43 5.50 5.20
C VAL A 454 -16.53 5.92 6.66
N SER A 455 -17.62 5.53 7.31
CA SER A 455 -17.89 5.88 8.71
C SER A 455 -18.27 4.66 9.53
N ALA A 456 -17.91 4.68 10.82
CA ALA A 456 -18.35 3.65 11.76
C ALA A 456 -19.88 3.64 11.89
N ILE A 457 -20.47 2.46 11.97
CA ILE A 457 -21.91 2.28 12.21
C ILE A 457 -22.19 2.65 13.66
N LYS A 458 -23.13 3.58 13.88
CA LYS A 458 -23.59 3.93 15.22
C LYS A 458 -24.29 2.72 15.85
N GLN A 459 -23.68 2.11 16.85
CA GLN A 459 -24.32 1.03 17.61
C GLN A 459 -25.50 1.61 18.43
N PRO A 460 -26.73 1.11 18.27
CA PRO A 460 -27.84 1.52 19.12
C PRO A 460 -27.61 0.99 20.55
N GLY A 461 -27.31 1.88 21.51
CA GLY A 461 -27.21 1.50 22.92
C GLY A 461 -26.10 2.17 23.74
N ALA A 462 -25.16 2.89 23.13
CA ALA A 462 -24.17 3.68 23.88
C ALA A 462 -24.75 5.00 24.41
N ASN A 463 -25.85 4.92 25.17
CA ASN A 463 -26.25 6.02 26.02
C ASN A 463 -25.29 6.04 27.22
N ARG A 464 -24.44 7.07 27.20
CA ARG A 464 -23.64 7.62 28.30
C ARG A 464 -24.14 7.19 29.70
N LEU A 465 -23.46 6.24 30.33
CA LEU A 465 -23.22 6.33 31.78
C LEU A 465 -22.09 7.35 31.97
N LEU A 466 -22.44 8.64 31.82
CA LEU A 466 -21.62 9.68 32.43
C LEU A 466 -21.78 9.52 33.94
N SER A 467 -20.69 9.12 34.57
CA SER A 467 -20.44 9.21 36.00
C SER A 467 -20.97 10.53 36.54
N ALA A 468 -21.97 10.44 37.42
CA ALA A 468 -22.38 11.55 38.27
C ALA A 468 -21.17 12.04 39.08
N PRO A 469 -20.96 13.36 39.23
CA PRO A 469 -19.88 13.86 40.06
C PRO A 469 -20.19 13.52 41.53
N ILE A 470 -19.33 12.72 42.14
CA ILE A 470 -19.29 12.56 43.60
C ILE A 470 -18.86 13.91 44.17
N LEU A 471 -19.82 14.63 44.76
CA LEU A 471 -19.58 15.80 45.60
C LEU A 471 -18.84 15.35 46.87
N LEU A 472 -17.51 15.49 46.88
CA LEU A 472 -16.71 15.48 48.11
C LEU A 472 -16.95 16.81 48.84
N SER A 473 -17.81 16.78 49.85
CA SER A 473 -17.98 17.87 50.82
C SER A 473 -16.74 17.99 51.70
N ALA A 474 -15.93 19.03 51.50
CA ALA A 474 -14.93 19.47 52.47
C ALA A 474 -15.56 20.51 53.44
N PRO A 475 -15.27 20.45 54.75
CA PRO A 475 -15.89 21.32 55.75
C PRO A 475 -15.29 22.74 55.75
N ILE A 476 -16.17 23.72 55.93
CA ILE A 476 -15.89 25.15 56.11
C ILE A 476 -15.31 25.38 57.52
N PRO A 477 -14.16 26.07 57.69
CA PRO A 477 -13.72 26.55 59.00
C PRO A 477 -14.42 27.87 59.34
N ILE A 478 -15.10 27.89 60.48
CA ILE A 478 -15.70 29.06 61.10
C ILE A 478 -14.60 29.85 61.81
N CYS A 479 -14.22 31.01 61.29
CA CYS A 479 -13.56 32.05 62.08
C CYS A 479 -14.64 32.87 62.81
N ARG A 480 -14.75 32.71 64.13
CA ARG A 480 -15.40 33.69 65.01
C ARG A 480 -14.33 34.54 65.67
N SER A 481 -14.50 35.85 65.54
CA SER A 481 -13.88 36.89 66.35
C SER A 481 -14.32 36.79 67.81
N LEU A 482 -13.37 36.59 68.72
CA LEU A 482 -13.11 37.38 69.94
C LEU A 482 -11.83 36.85 70.61
#